data_AF-A0A368XHT6-F1
#
_entry.id   AF-A0A368XHT6-F1
#
_cell.length_a   1.000
_cell.length_b   1.000
_cell.length_c   1.000
_cell.angle_alpha   90.00
_cell.angle_beta   90.00
_cell.angle_gamma   90.00
#
_symmetry.space_group_name_H-M   'P 1'
#
loop_
_entity.id
_entity.type
_entity.pdbx_description
1 polymer ?
#
loop_
_entity_poly.entity_id
_entity_poly.type
_entity_poly.pdbx_seq_one_letter_code
_entity_poly.pdbx_strand_id
1 'polypeptide(L)'
;MKKLLISLIGALTLSAAWPALAGPDFQVIENARANRQAAVAAQGTSTVRVDSTTGQPVKCPPDPLVLPLDHGPRALTTPGENQVRKARYEAQLKACAIPVL
;
A
#
# COMPACT_ATOMS: atom_id res chain seq x y z
N MET A 1 2.58 -57.42 -24.71
CA MET A 1 2.52 -55.95 -24.97
C MET A 1 1.21 -55.30 -24.53
N LYS A 2 0.02 -55.83 -24.88
CA LYS A 2 -1.28 -55.15 -24.63
C LYS A 2 -1.65 -54.96 -23.15
N LYS A 3 -1.30 -55.91 -22.27
CA LYS A 3 -1.60 -55.83 -20.82
C LYS A 3 -0.77 -54.75 -20.09
N LEU A 4 0.47 -54.55 -20.52
CA LEU A 4 1.35 -53.49 -19.98
C LEU A 4 0.84 -52.11 -20.40
N LEU A 5 0.41 -51.95 -21.66
CA LEU A 5 -0.19 -50.71 -22.13
C LEU A 5 -1.46 -50.34 -21.34
N ILE A 6 -2.34 -51.32 -21.06
CA ILE A 6 -3.56 -51.08 -20.29
C ILE A 6 -3.23 -50.67 -18.83
N SER A 7 -2.26 -51.34 -18.20
CA SER A 7 -1.82 -50.98 -16.85
C SER A 7 -1.18 -49.59 -16.78
N LEU A 8 -0.41 -49.22 -17.80
CA LEU A 8 0.30 -47.95 -17.84
C LEU A 8 -0.66 -46.78 -18.08
N ILE A 9 -1.64 -46.96 -18.97
CA ILE A 9 -2.70 -45.98 -19.23
C ILE A 9 -3.58 -45.82 -17.98
N GLY A 10 -3.94 -46.92 -17.30
CA GLY A 10 -4.71 -46.87 -16.06
C GLY A 10 -3.99 -46.16 -14.90
N ALA A 11 -2.68 -46.39 -14.76
CA ALA A 11 -1.89 -45.69 -13.74
C ALA A 11 -1.77 -44.18 -14.03
N LEU A 12 -1.59 -43.81 -15.31
CA LEU A 12 -1.43 -42.42 -15.73
C LEU A 12 -2.70 -41.59 -15.51
N THR A 13 -3.87 -42.17 -15.74
CA THR A 13 -5.16 -41.49 -15.54
C THR A 13 -5.48 -41.31 -14.06
N LEU A 14 -5.13 -42.27 -13.18
CA LEU A 14 -5.33 -42.12 -11.74
C LEU A 14 -4.41 -41.06 -11.13
N SER A 15 -3.16 -40.95 -11.56
CA SER A 15 -2.23 -39.94 -11.02
C SER A 15 -2.58 -38.52 -11.45
N ALA A 16 -3.13 -38.34 -12.65
CA ALA A 16 -3.48 -37.01 -13.18
C ALA A 16 -4.76 -36.42 -12.56
N ALA A 17 -5.65 -37.24 -12.02
CA ALA A 17 -6.93 -36.80 -11.45
C ALA A 17 -6.83 -36.30 -9.99
N TRP A 18 -5.78 -36.67 -9.27
CA TRP A 18 -5.63 -36.32 -7.84
C TRP A 18 -5.42 -34.83 -7.53
N PRO A 19 -4.68 -34.04 -8.32
CA PRO A 19 -4.50 -32.61 -8.03
C PRO A 19 -5.80 -31.80 -8.11
N ALA A 20 -6.83 -32.30 -8.79
CA ALA A 20 -8.14 -31.64 -8.89
C ALA A 20 -9.04 -31.86 -7.66
N LEU A 21 -8.72 -32.86 -6.81
CA LEU A 21 -9.48 -33.21 -5.61
C LEU A 21 -8.83 -32.68 -4.32
N ALA A 22 -7.56 -32.26 -4.38
CA ALA A 22 -6.96 -31.46 -3.33
C ALA A 22 -7.51 -30.04 -3.43
N GLY A 23 -8.60 -29.77 -2.72
CA GLY A 23 -9.13 -28.42 -2.57
C GLY A 23 -8.04 -27.45 -2.09
N PRO A 24 -8.13 -26.16 -2.42
CA PRO A 24 -7.14 -25.19 -1.99
C PRO A 24 -7.02 -25.18 -0.46
N ASP A 25 -5.79 -25.06 0.04
CA ASP A 25 -5.55 -24.92 1.48
C ASP A 25 -6.13 -23.60 1.97
N PHE A 26 -7.32 -23.68 2.55
CA PHE A 26 -8.04 -22.52 3.05
C PHE A 26 -7.29 -21.83 4.19
N GLN A 27 -6.48 -22.56 4.97
CA GLN A 27 -5.69 -21.96 6.04
C GLN A 27 -4.60 -21.06 5.47
N VAL A 28 -3.92 -21.51 4.40
CA VAL A 28 -2.93 -20.68 3.71
C VAL A 28 -3.57 -19.42 3.12
N ILE A 29 -4.76 -19.56 2.54
CA ILE A 29 -5.50 -18.43 1.96
C ILE A 29 -5.93 -17.43 3.03
N GLU A 30 -6.52 -17.89 4.13
CA GLU A 30 -6.96 -16.99 5.21
C GLU A 30 -5.79 -16.37 5.95
N ASN A 31 -4.71 -17.12 6.19
CA ASN A 31 -3.48 -16.57 6.77
C ASN A 31 -2.88 -15.49 5.86
N ALA A 32 -2.86 -15.70 4.54
CA ALA A 32 -2.41 -14.69 3.59
C ALA A 32 -3.32 -13.45 3.58
N ARG A 33 -4.63 -13.63 3.75
CA ARG A 33 -5.59 -12.51 3.86
C ARG A 33 -5.40 -11.74 5.16
N ALA A 34 -5.25 -12.43 6.29
CA ALA A 34 -4.99 -11.83 7.60
C ALA A 34 -3.67 -11.03 7.59
N ASN A 35 -2.60 -11.59 7.01
CA ASN A 35 -1.32 -10.89 6.87
C ASN A 35 -1.43 -9.63 6.00
N ARG A 36 -2.21 -9.68 4.90
CA ARG A 36 -2.49 -8.48 4.09
C ARG A 36 -3.27 -7.44 4.86
N GLN A 37 -4.29 -7.84 5.61
CA GLN A 37 -5.08 -6.91 6.42
C GLN A 37 -4.22 -6.26 7.52
N ALA A 38 -3.35 -7.03 8.17
CA ALA A 38 -2.40 -6.52 9.15
C ALA A 38 -1.40 -5.53 8.53
N ALA A 39 -0.89 -5.83 7.32
CA ALA A 39 0.00 -4.93 6.59
C ALA A 39 -0.70 -3.61 6.20
N VAL A 40 -1.95 -3.68 5.73
CA VAL A 40 -2.76 -2.49 5.40
C VAL A 40 -3.07 -1.67 6.66
N ALA A 41 -3.38 -2.31 7.79
CA ALA A 41 -3.59 -1.63 9.07
C ALA A 41 -2.30 -0.97 9.60
N ALA A 42 -1.15 -1.62 9.44
CA ALA A 42 0.16 -1.04 9.76
C ALA A 42 0.51 0.14 8.83
N GLN A 43 0.12 0.09 7.55
CA GLN A 43 0.28 1.21 6.62
C GLN A 43 -0.67 2.38 6.93
N GLY A 44 -1.87 2.09 7.45
CA GLY A 44 -2.82 3.10 7.93
C GLY A 44 -2.36 3.85 9.18
N THR A 45 -1.48 3.22 9.98
CA THR A 45 -0.88 3.79 11.20
C THR A 45 0.52 4.36 10.99
N SER A 46 1.16 4.08 9.85
CA SER A 46 2.45 4.67 9.52
C SER A 46 2.31 6.17 9.32
N THR A 47 2.92 6.93 10.22
CA THR A 47 2.99 8.39 10.12
C THR A 47 3.95 8.86 9.04
N VAL A 48 4.65 7.95 8.35
CA VAL A 48 5.60 8.29 7.28
C VAL A 48 5.14 7.59 6.00
N ARG A 49 4.82 8.39 4.98
CA ARG A 49 4.55 7.96 3.60
C ARG A 49 5.70 8.38 2.72
N VAL A 50 5.83 7.76 1.55
CA VAL A 50 6.78 8.21 0.53
C VAL A 50 5.98 9.00 -0.50
N ASP A 51 6.35 10.24 -0.74
CA ASP A 51 5.77 11.04 -1.81
C ASP A 51 6.14 10.40 -3.16
N SER A 52 5.13 9.99 -3.92
CA SER A 52 5.32 9.34 -5.23
C SER A 52 5.99 10.26 -6.27
N THR A 53 5.95 11.58 -6.07
CA THR A 53 6.54 12.56 -6.99
C THR A 53 8.03 12.80 -6.70
N THR A 54 8.39 12.89 -5.43
CA THR A 54 9.76 13.24 -5.01
C THR A 54 10.56 12.07 -4.46
N GLY A 55 9.90 10.94 -4.18
CA GLY A 55 10.50 9.77 -3.53
C GLY A 55 10.91 10.02 -2.06
N GLN A 56 10.57 11.18 -1.50
CA GLN A 56 10.95 11.54 -0.13
C GLN A 56 9.95 11.06 0.91
N PRO A 57 10.41 10.68 2.11
CA PRO A 57 9.54 10.41 3.23
C PRO A 57 8.84 11.70 3.70
N VAL A 58 7.51 11.68 3.76
CA VAL A 58 6.62 12.74 4.24
C VAL A 58 5.83 12.25 5.45
N LYS A 59 5.71 13.09 6.47
CA LYS A 59 4.96 12.78 7.68
C LYS A 59 3.47 13.06 7.49
N CYS A 60 2.61 12.09 7.78
CA CYS A 60 1.15 12.18 7.65
C CYS A 60 0.46 11.87 9.00
N PRO A 61 -0.54 12.67 9.44
CA PRO A 61 -0.96 13.94 8.86
C PRO A 61 0.14 15.02 8.99
N PRO A 62 0.23 15.98 8.04
CA PRO A 62 1.21 17.06 8.13
C PRO A 62 0.91 17.95 9.34
N ASP A 63 1.95 18.56 9.90
CA ASP A 63 1.81 19.47 11.03
C ASP A 63 0.93 20.69 10.65
N PRO A 64 0.14 21.25 11.57
CA PRO A 64 -0.78 22.34 11.27
C PRO A 64 -0.07 23.53 10.60
N LEU A 65 -0.64 24.03 9.50
CA LEU A 65 -0.10 25.22 8.84
C LEU A 65 -0.34 26.45 9.71
N VAL A 66 0.72 26.96 10.33
CA VAL A 66 0.71 28.24 11.04
C VAL A 66 1.37 29.30 10.15
N LEU A 67 0.56 30.23 9.63
CA LEU A 67 1.05 31.38 8.88
C LEU A 67 1.18 32.57 9.84
N PRO A 68 2.38 33.17 10.00
CA PRO A 68 2.54 34.40 10.76
C PRO A 68 1.69 35.52 10.17
N LEU A 69 1.21 36.39 11.05
CA LEU A 69 0.31 37.48 10.68
C LEU A 69 1.05 38.47 9.77
N ASP A 70 0.64 38.52 8.51
CA ASP A 70 1.24 39.33 7.44
C ASP A 70 0.60 40.72 7.32
N HIS A 71 -0.17 41.11 8.33
CA HIS A 71 -0.98 42.31 8.31
C HIS A 71 -0.55 43.22 9.46
N GLY A 72 0.30 44.19 9.15
CA GLY A 72 0.69 45.23 10.08
C GLY A 72 2.10 45.78 9.81
N PRO A 73 2.46 46.92 10.43
CA PRO A 73 3.78 47.54 10.29
C PRO A 73 4.92 46.73 10.92
N ARG A 74 4.63 45.59 11.55
CA ARG A 74 5.60 44.66 12.17
C ARG A 74 5.34 43.22 11.72
N ALA A 75 5.02 43.01 10.45
CA ALA A 75 4.93 41.66 9.90
C ALA A 75 6.28 40.94 10.10
N LEU A 76 6.23 39.74 10.67
CA LEU A 76 7.42 38.92 10.92
C LEU A 76 7.93 38.22 9.66
N THR A 77 7.10 38.17 8.62
CA THR A 77 7.32 37.46 7.35
C THR A 77 6.76 38.28 6.22
N THR A 78 7.15 37.98 4.98
CA THR A 78 6.57 38.65 3.81
C THR A 78 5.39 37.88 3.21
N PRO A 79 4.46 38.54 2.50
CA PRO A 79 3.35 37.88 1.81
C PRO A 79 3.77 36.73 0.89
N GLY A 80 4.89 36.88 0.19
CA GLY A 80 5.44 35.85 -0.69
C GLY A 80 5.88 34.59 0.06
N GLU A 81 6.53 34.73 1.22
CA GLU A 81 6.97 33.60 2.03
C GLU A 81 5.80 32.77 2.56
N ASN A 82 4.71 33.44 2.93
CA ASN A 82 3.50 32.77 3.39
C ASN A 82 2.81 32.00 2.26
N GLN A 83 2.81 32.53 1.03
CA GLN A 83 2.32 31.80 -0.14
C GLN A 83 3.14 30.52 -0.40
N VAL A 84 4.47 30.60 -0.30
CA VAL A 84 5.34 29.42 -0.46
C VAL A 84 5.06 28.36 0.62
N ARG A 85 4.88 28.77 1.89
CA ARG A 85 4.53 27.83 2.98
C ARG A 85 3.19 27.16 2.74
N LYS A 86 2.19 27.91 2.29
CA LYS A 86 0.87 27.38 1.95
C LYS A 86 0.96 26.36 0.82
N ALA A 87 1.68 26.66 -0.26
CA ALA A 87 1.88 25.75 -1.39
C ALA A 87 2.56 24.44 -0.96
N ARG A 88 3.58 24.52 -0.09
CA ARG A 88 4.25 23.33 0.48
C ARG A 88 3.31 22.48 1.32
N TYR A 89 2.48 23.11 2.15
CA TYR A 89 1.49 22.41 2.97
C TYR A 89 0.43 21.70 2.12
N GLU A 90 -0.08 22.38 1.08
CA GLU A 90 -1.00 21.77 0.12
C GLU A 90 -0.38 20.57 -0.63
N ALA A 91 0.90 20.65 -0.99
CA ALA A 91 1.61 19.53 -1.59
C ALA A 91 1.72 18.33 -0.62
N GLN A 92 2.01 18.57 0.67
CA GLN A 92 2.04 17.52 1.69
C GLN A 92 0.67 16.87 1.90
N LEU A 93 -0.41 17.67 1.91
CA LEU A 93 -1.78 17.12 1.98
C LEU A 93 -2.09 16.22 0.79
N LYS A 94 -1.70 16.63 -0.43
CA LYS A 94 -1.86 15.80 -1.63
C LYS A 94 -1.05 14.51 -1.53
N ALA A 95 0.20 14.57 -1.09
CA ALA A 95 1.04 13.39 -0.89
C ALA A 95 0.46 12.44 0.18
N CYS A 96 -0.16 12.96 1.23
CA CYS A 96 -0.80 12.15 2.26
C CYS A 96 -2.16 11.57 1.84
N ALA A 97 -2.83 12.13 0.83
CA ALA A 97 -4.15 11.69 0.36
C ALA A 97 -4.10 10.53 -0.64
N ILE A 98 -2.93 10.20 -1.20
CA ILE A 98 -2.80 9.08 -2.14
C ILE A 98 -2.78 7.77 -1.34
N PRO A 99 -3.79 6.89 -1.46
CA PRO A 99 -3.69 5.54 -0.94
C PRO A 99 -2.61 4.80 -1.75
N VAL A 100 -1.70 4.13 -1.05
CA VAL A 100 -0.77 3.18 -1.66
C VAL A 100 -1.63 2.05 -2.24
N LEU A 101 -1.76 2.02 -3.57
CA LEU A 101 -2.43 0.96 -4.33
C LEU A 101 -1.52 -0.28 -4.40
#